data_AF-A0A954M0U4-F1
#
_entry.id   AF-A0A954M0U4-F1
#
_cell.length_a   1.000
_cell.length_b   1.000
_cell.length_c   1.000
_cell.angle_alpha   90.00
_cell.angle_beta   90.00
_cell.angle_gamma   90.00
#
_symmetry.space_group_name_H-M   'P 1'
#
loop_
_entity.id
_entity.type
_entity.pdbx_description
1 polymer ?
#
loop_
_entity_poly.entity_id
_entity_poly.type
_entity_poly.pdbx_seq_one_letter_code
_entity_poly.pdbx_strand_id
1 'polypeptide(L)'
;MDYLRPRGLVWIKTSLRVTVAIQCFGAAAQWLSEGTASPIAEFMISDLEMLEVQAAQLDMGVAYGLLVCGVLTALRPTWVILLPVSIWFIAVSSSAIIHEIDVEAVLVPLEQAIRTLAPLGLLVLDFWPPKIKSHLGRTVITMWILRMGVALTFTGLGLVALMQSVKSGPLVGVVQTVSSQFAGGELSDELARIVLAAIGGVEIALAFNVLASRSKPMLAFTALWGFASAAAQMVPLGFAGFPESLVRFAEGGVPVVLLLYFCLSIKEFPPEVVAEN
;
A
#
# COMPACT_ATOMS: atom_id res chain seq x y z
N MET A 1 -19.41 2.62 -33.15
CA MET A 1 -19.39 3.26 -31.82
C MET A 1 -17.95 3.43 -31.40
N ASP A 2 -17.41 4.65 -31.47
CA ASP A 2 -16.07 4.94 -30.98
C ASP A 2 -16.07 4.89 -29.46
N TYR A 3 -15.35 3.92 -28.90
CA TYR A 3 -15.22 3.79 -27.46
C TYR A 3 -14.48 5.00 -26.88
N LEU A 4 -15.15 5.75 -26.00
CA LEU A 4 -14.55 6.87 -25.26
C LEU A 4 -13.33 6.36 -24.47
N ARG A 5 -12.13 6.71 -24.94
CA ARG A 5 -10.89 6.44 -24.20
C ARG A 5 -10.69 7.53 -23.15
N PRO A 6 -10.53 7.18 -21.86
CA PRO A 6 -10.20 8.17 -20.85
C PRO A 6 -8.86 8.83 -21.18
N ARG A 7 -8.83 10.17 -21.14
CA ARG A 7 -7.59 10.93 -21.30
C ARG A 7 -6.66 10.65 -20.12
N GLY A 8 -5.36 10.62 -20.39
CA GLY A 8 -4.33 10.37 -19.37
C GLY A 8 -4.17 8.91 -18.93
N LEU A 9 -4.85 7.94 -19.58
CA LEU A 9 -4.74 6.52 -19.23
C LEU A 9 -3.29 6.00 -19.22
N VAL A 10 -2.43 6.52 -20.09
CA VAL A 10 -0.99 6.16 -20.12
C VAL A 10 -0.31 6.53 -18.80
N TRP A 11 -0.60 7.73 -18.26
CA TRP A 11 -0.04 8.19 -16.99
C TRP A 11 -0.55 7.37 -15.81
N ILE A 12 -1.86 7.08 -15.78
CA ILE A 12 -2.49 6.25 -14.73
C ILE A 12 -1.90 4.84 -14.72
N LYS A 13 -1.72 4.23 -15.90
CA LYS A 13 -1.10 2.90 -16.02
C LYS A 13 0.36 2.93 -15.58
N THR A 14 1.12 3.91 -16.06
CA THR A 14 2.55 4.01 -15.78
C THR A 14 2.80 4.24 -14.30
N SER A 15 2.05 5.14 -13.66
CA SER A 15 2.16 5.38 -12.22
C SER A 15 1.84 4.13 -11.41
N LEU A 16 0.75 3.41 -11.75
CA LEU A 16 0.40 2.18 -11.04
C LEU A 16 1.45 1.07 -11.22
N ARG A 17 2.03 0.92 -12.42
CA ARG A 17 3.14 -0.01 -12.68
C ARG A 17 4.36 0.32 -11.84
N VAL A 18 4.75 1.60 -11.79
CA VAL A 18 5.90 2.07 -10.99
C VAL A 18 5.64 1.80 -9.50
N THR A 19 4.45 2.12 -9.00
CA THR A 19 4.07 1.84 -7.61
C THR A 19 4.23 0.37 -7.28
N VAL A 20 3.61 -0.54 -8.05
CA VAL A 20 3.69 -1.99 -7.81
C VAL A 20 5.13 -2.52 -7.96
N ALA A 21 5.90 -2.00 -8.92
CA ALA A 21 7.30 -2.39 -9.10
C ALA A 21 8.16 -2.01 -7.89
N ILE A 22 7.99 -0.79 -7.36
CA ILE A 22 8.68 -0.33 -6.15
C ILE A 22 8.32 -1.20 -4.94
N GLN A 23 7.04 -1.59 -4.80
CA GLN A 23 6.64 -2.52 -3.73
C GLN A 23 7.34 -3.87 -3.82
N CYS A 24 7.45 -4.43 -5.04
CA CYS A 24 8.17 -5.68 -5.26
C CYS A 24 9.65 -5.55 -4.90
N PHE A 25 10.28 -4.42 -5.26
CA PHE A 25 11.68 -4.16 -4.90
C PHE A 25 11.86 -3.97 -3.39
N GLY A 26 10.94 -3.28 -2.72
CA GLY A 26 10.97 -3.15 -1.27
C GLY A 26 10.87 -4.50 -0.57
N ALA A 27 9.91 -5.33 -0.97
CA ALA A 27 9.69 -6.63 -0.35
C ALA A 27 10.89 -7.56 -0.57
N ALA A 28 11.46 -7.55 -1.78
CA ALA A 28 12.69 -8.28 -2.04
C ALA A 28 13.89 -7.76 -1.24
N ALA A 29 14.04 -6.43 -1.14
CA ALA A 29 15.13 -5.81 -0.40
C ALA A 29 15.07 -6.18 1.09
N GLN A 30 13.87 -6.21 1.68
CA GLN A 30 13.66 -6.53 3.09
C GLN A 30 14.32 -7.87 3.46
N TRP A 31 14.05 -8.93 2.68
CA TRP A 31 14.62 -10.25 2.95
C TRP A 31 16.08 -10.39 2.53
N LEU A 32 16.54 -9.64 1.52
CA LEU A 32 17.94 -9.70 1.09
C LEU A 32 18.89 -8.92 2.00
N SER A 33 18.45 -7.80 2.60
CA SER A 33 19.33 -6.92 3.37
C SER A 33 19.37 -7.22 4.86
N GLU A 34 18.23 -7.61 5.44
CA GLU A 34 18.14 -7.76 6.91
C GLU A 34 18.45 -9.19 7.37
N GLY A 35 18.43 -10.17 6.47
CA GLY A 35 18.55 -11.58 6.83
C GLY A 35 17.43 -12.06 7.78
N THR A 36 16.38 -11.25 7.93
CA THR A 36 15.19 -11.56 8.70
C THR A 36 14.36 -12.57 7.92
N ALA A 37 13.93 -13.63 8.60
CA ALA A 37 13.00 -14.59 8.03
C ALA A 37 11.70 -13.85 7.69
N SER A 38 11.13 -14.12 6.52
CA SER A 38 9.82 -13.61 6.19
C SER A 38 8.77 -14.17 7.17
N PRO A 39 7.65 -13.47 7.41
CA PRO A 39 6.57 -14.01 8.24
C PRO A 39 6.05 -15.38 7.78
N ILE A 40 6.24 -15.70 6.48
CA ILE A 40 5.91 -17.00 5.93
C ILE A 40 6.98 -18.03 6.29
N ALA A 41 8.27 -17.71 6.19
CA ALA A 41 9.34 -18.60 6.62
C ALA A 41 9.27 -18.90 8.11
N GLU A 42 9.00 -17.89 8.94
CA GLU A 42 8.75 -18.08 10.37
C GLU A 42 7.62 -19.06 10.60
N PHE A 43 6.47 -18.86 9.94
CA PHE A 43 5.34 -19.81 9.98
C PHE A 43 5.73 -21.22 9.52
N MET A 44 6.53 -21.37 8.45
CA MET A 44 6.96 -22.69 7.99
C MET A 44 7.89 -23.38 8.98
N ILE A 45 8.74 -22.63 9.69
CA ILE A 45 9.62 -23.17 10.72
C ILE A 45 8.80 -23.55 11.96
N SER A 46 7.92 -22.67 12.45
CA SER A 46 7.17 -22.88 13.69
C SER A 46 6.05 -23.91 13.56
N ASP A 47 5.26 -23.84 12.50
CA ASP A 47 4.00 -24.59 12.38
C ASP A 47 4.11 -25.81 11.46
N LEU A 48 5.02 -25.78 10.48
CA LEU A 48 5.26 -26.89 9.56
C LEU A 48 6.53 -27.69 9.89
N GLU A 49 7.22 -27.34 10.97
CA GLU A 49 8.47 -27.97 11.42
C GLU A 49 9.54 -28.05 10.31
N MET A 50 9.53 -27.09 9.39
CA MET A 50 10.46 -27.06 8.26
C MET A 50 11.87 -26.68 8.75
N LEU A 51 12.90 -27.30 8.17
CA LEU A 51 14.28 -26.96 8.51
C LEU A 51 14.58 -25.50 8.13
N GLU A 52 15.24 -24.75 9.03
CA GLU A 52 15.59 -23.34 8.82
C GLU A 52 16.31 -23.09 7.49
N VAL A 53 17.19 -24.02 7.09
CA VAL A 53 17.92 -23.95 5.81
C VAL A 53 16.97 -23.98 4.60
N GLN A 54 15.90 -24.77 4.66
CA GLN A 54 14.91 -24.86 3.59
C GLN A 54 14.05 -23.57 3.55
N ALA A 55 13.72 -23.02 4.72
CA ALA A 55 12.92 -21.79 4.82
C ALA A 55 13.70 -20.59 4.28
N ALA A 56 14.97 -20.46 4.66
CA ALA A 56 15.87 -19.42 4.14
C ALA A 56 16.08 -19.54 2.62
N GLN A 57 16.19 -20.76 2.09
CA GLN A 57 16.29 -20.97 0.63
C GLN A 57 15.01 -20.54 -0.10
N LEU A 58 13.84 -20.81 0.48
CA LEU A 58 12.56 -20.38 -0.08
C LEU A 58 12.46 -18.86 -0.08
N ASP A 59 12.72 -18.19 1.05
CA ASP A 59 12.69 -16.73 1.17
C ASP A 59 13.61 -16.04 0.17
N MET A 60 14.84 -16.53 0.04
CA MET A 60 15.79 -16.03 -0.94
C MET A 60 15.27 -16.22 -2.37
N GLY A 61 14.68 -17.38 -2.66
CA GLY A 61 14.04 -17.65 -3.95
C GLY A 61 12.89 -16.69 -4.26
N VAL A 62 12.04 -16.42 -3.27
CA VAL A 62 10.93 -15.46 -3.39
C VAL A 62 11.45 -14.04 -3.56
N ALA A 63 12.48 -13.63 -2.81
CA ALA A 63 13.08 -12.30 -2.93
C ALA A 63 13.57 -12.04 -4.36
N TYR A 64 14.35 -12.97 -4.93
CA TYR A 64 14.78 -12.87 -6.34
C TYR A 64 13.59 -12.91 -7.30
N GLY A 65 12.60 -13.75 -7.02
CA GLY A 65 11.34 -13.78 -7.76
C GLY A 65 10.64 -12.43 -7.80
N LEU A 66 10.55 -11.73 -6.66
CA LEU A 66 9.94 -10.40 -6.55
C LEU A 66 10.75 -9.33 -7.27
N LEU A 67 12.09 -9.38 -7.25
CA LEU A 67 12.91 -8.47 -8.08
C LEU A 67 12.57 -8.62 -9.57
N VAL A 68 12.52 -9.86 -10.05
CA VAL A 68 12.16 -10.16 -11.44
C VAL A 68 10.73 -9.68 -11.73
N CYS A 69 9.79 -9.95 -10.83
CA CYS A 69 8.41 -9.49 -10.95
C CYS A 69 8.31 -7.96 -10.98
N GLY A 70 9.10 -7.24 -10.20
CA GLY A 70 9.14 -5.77 -10.19
C GLY A 70 9.62 -5.21 -11.53
N VAL A 71 10.74 -5.73 -12.06
CA VAL A 71 11.26 -5.33 -13.39
C VAL A 71 10.24 -5.63 -14.48
N LEU A 72 9.70 -6.84 -14.49
CA LEU A 72 8.73 -7.23 -15.51
C LEU A 72 7.41 -6.45 -15.37
N THR A 73 6.97 -6.09 -14.17
CA THR A 73 5.78 -5.25 -13.94
C THR A 73 5.98 -3.84 -14.50
N ALA A 74 7.17 -3.25 -14.34
CA ALA A 74 7.49 -1.95 -14.92
C ALA A 74 7.45 -1.99 -16.46
N LEU A 75 8.06 -3.03 -17.06
CA LEU A 75 8.16 -3.17 -18.51
C LEU A 75 6.83 -3.62 -19.16
N ARG A 76 6.31 -4.75 -18.71
CA ARG A 76 5.14 -5.44 -19.26
C ARG A 76 4.41 -6.22 -18.16
N PRO A 77 3.46 -5.59 -17.43
CA PRO A 77 2.67 -6.28 -16.43
C PRO A 77 1.92 -7.44 -17.10
N THR A 78 2.06 -8.65 -16.55
CA THR A 78 1.35 -9.83 -17.04
C THR A 78 0.60 -10.49 -15.89
N TRP A 79 -0.48 -11.19 -16.18
CA TRP A 79 -1.26 -11.86 -15.14
C TRP A 79 -0.46 -12.95 -14.41
N VAL A 80 0.47 -13.60 -15.11
CA VAL A 80 1.38 -14.61 -14.57
C VAL A 80 2.34 -14.02 -13.54
N ILE A 81 2.59 -12.70 -13.60
CA ILE A 81 3.43 -11.99 -12.62
C ILE A 81 2.57 -11.42 -11.50
N LEU A 82 1.49 -10.72 -11.85
CA LEU A 82 0.69 -9.96 -10.88
C LEU A 82 -0.11 -10.87 -9.94
N LEU A 83 -0.61 -12.01 -10.40
CA LEU A 83 -1.34 -12.94 -9.54
C LEU A 83 -0.43 -13.53 -8.44
N PRO A 84 0.75 -14.10 -8.73
CA PRO A 84 1.66 -14.54 -7.69
C PRO A 84 2.07 -13.44 -6.72
N VAL A 85 2.33 -12.22 -7.21
CA VAL A 85 2.65 -11.06 -6.34
C VAL A 85 1.49 -10.76 -5.37
N SER A 86 0.25 -10.71 -5.87
CA SER A 86 -0.93 -10.52 -5.02
C SER A 86 -1.13 -11.65 -4.01
N ILE A 87 -0.97 -12.91 -4.45
CA ILE A 87 -1.09 -14.09 -3.58
C ILE A 87 -0.02 -14.04 -2.49
N TRP A 88 1.20 -13.65 -2.84
CA TRP A 88 2.28 -13.53 -1.88
C TRP A 88 1.98 -12.48 -0.81
N PHE A 89 1.54 -11.27 -1.17
CA PHE A 89 1.17 -10.25 -0.18
C PHE A 89 -0.03 -10.68 0.68
N ILE A 90 -0.99 -11.43 0.12
CA ILE A 90 -2.07 -12.03 0.92
C ILE A 90 -1.48 -13.00 1.93
N ALA A 91 -0.59 -13.91 1.51
CA ALA A 91 0.03 -14.89 2.38
C ALA A 91 0.82 -14.23 3.51
N VAL A 92 1.63 -13.21 3.22
CA VAL A 92 2.39 -12.43 4.22
C VAL A 92 1.45 -11.73 5.20
N SER A 93 0.38 -11.10 4.70
CA SER A 93 -0.57 -10.43 5.59
C SER A 93 -1.37 -11.40 6.46
N SER A 94 -1.60 -12.63 5.96
CA SER A 94 -2.40 -13.65 6.65
C SER A 94 -1.58 -14.46 7.65
N SER A 95 -0.27 -14.60 7.46
CA SER A 95 0.59 -15.33 8.39
C SER A 95 0.62 -14.68 9.78
N ALA A 96 0.48 -13.35 9.84
CA ALA A 96 0.35 -12.62 11.11
C ALA A 96 -0.82 -13.13 11.96
N ILE A 97 -1.98 -13.40 11.35
CA ILE A 97 -3.17 -13.92 12.06
C ILE A 97 -2.93 -15.34 12.59
N ILE A 98 -2.15 -16.13 11.86
CA ILE A 98 -1.93 -17.54 12.21
C ILE A 98 -0.93 -17.65 13.36
N HIS A 99 0.11 -16.81 13.36
CA HIS A 99 1.18 -16.87 14.36
C HIS A 99 0.78 -16.20 15.69
N GLU A 100 0.02 -15.11 15.65
CA GLU A 100 -0.35 -14.34 16.84
C GLU A 100 -1.87 -14.29 17.03
N ILE A 101 -2.35 -14.80 18.17
CA ILE A 101 -3.75 -14.65 18.59
C ILE A 101 -3.88 -13.32 19.36
N ASP A 102 -3.58 -12.20 18.70
CA ASP A 102 -3.86 -10.85 19.24
C ASP A 102 -4.77 -10.05 18.29
N VAL A 103 -5.50 -9.10 18.85
CA VAL A 103 -6.37 -8.18 18.11
C VAL A 103 -5.57 -7.37 17.09
N GLU A 104 -4.30 -7.05 17.38
CA GLU A 104 -3.41 -6.33 16.47
C GLU A 104 -3.07 -7.18 15.23
N ALA A 105 -2.89 -8.49 15.39
CA ALA A 105 -2.66 -9.42 14.28
C ALA A 105 -3.82 -9.44 13.27
N VAL A 106 -5.07 -9.30 13.76
CA VAL A 106 -6.27 -9.22 12.90
C VAL A 106 -6.32 -7.93 12.07
N LEU A 107 -5.60 -6.88 12.49
CA LEU A 107 -5.53 -5.61 11.76
C LEU A 107 -4.45 -5.61 10.68
N VAL A 108 -3.47 -6.51 10.73
CA VAL A 108 -2.37 -6.58 9.73
C VAL A 108 -2.87 -6.70 8.28
N PRO A 109 -3.86 -7.56 7.94
CA PRO A 109 -4.41 -7.58 6.59
C PRO A 109 -5.08 -6.28 6.15
N LEU A 110 -5.67 -5.53 7.09
CA LEU A 110 -6.24 -4.22 6.81
C LEU A 110 -5.14 -3.24 6.48
N GLU A 111 -4.11 -3.12 7.32
CA GLU A 111 -2.94 -2.26 7.09
C GLU A 111 -2.26 -2.56 5.75
N GLN A 112 -2.13 -3.83 5.41
CA GLN A 112 -1.44 -4.27 4.19
C GLN A 112 -2.35 -4.36 2.96
N ALA A 113 -3.65 -4.03 3.08
CA ALA A 113 -4.64 -4.24 2.02
C ALA A 113 -4.23 -3.64 0.67
N ILE A 114 -3.61 -2.45 0.68
CA ILE A 114 -3.17 -1.77 -0.55
C ILE A 114 -2.03 -2.51 -1.27
N ARG A 115 -1.18 -3.24 -0.53
CA ARG A 115 -0.08 -4.07 -1.08
C ARG A 115 -0.64 -5.21 -1.92
N THR A 116 -1.80 -5.73 -1.53
CA THR A 116 -2.54 -6.75 -2.28
C THR A 116 -3.38 -6.15 -3.41
N LEU A 117 -4.10 -5.06 -3.14
CA LEU A 117 -5.09 -4.51 -4.07
C LEU A 117 -4.48 -3.66 -5.18
N ALA A 118 -3.28 -3.10 -5.01
CA ALA A 118 -2.56 -2.38 -6.07
C ALA A 118 -2.20 -3.30 -7.27
N PRO A 119 -1.53 -4.45 -7.10
CA PRO A 119 -1.27 -5.38 -8.20
C PRO A 119 -2.56 -5.96 -8.80
N LEU A 120 -3.62 -6.20 -8.01
CA LEU A 120 -4.93 -6.61 -8.53
C LEU A 120 -5.59 -5.51 -9.38
N GLY A 121 -5.51 -4.25 -8.93
CA GLY A 121 -5.95 -3.09 -9.71
C GLY A 121 -5.19 -3.00 -11.03
N LEU A 122 -3.87 -3.20 -11.02
CA LEU A 122 -3.05 -3.20 -12.21
C LEU A 122 -3.40 -4.35 -13.17
N LEU A 123 -3.69 -5.53 -12.64
CA LEU A 123 -4.14 -6.70 -13.40
C LEU A 123 -5.44 -6.39 -14.16
N VAL A 124 -6.40 -5.75 -13.48
CA VAL A 124 -7.67 -5.34 -14.10
C VAL A 124 -7.45 -4.23 -15.13
N LEU A 125 -6.56 -3.27 -14.87
CA LEU A 125 -6.34 -2.13 -15.76
C LEU A 125 -5.52 -2.47 -17.02
N ASP A 126 -4.54 -3.36 -16.89
CA ASP A 126 -3.47 -3.56 -17.88
C ASP A 126 -3.13 -5.03 -18.11
N PHE A 127 -4.16 -5.81 -18.40
CA PHE A 127 -4.08 -7.25 -18.68
C PHE A 127 -3.28 -7.58 -19.96
N TRP A 128 -2.30 -8.48 -19.85
CA TRP A 128 -1.51 -9.05 -20.95
C TRP A 128 -1.01 -10.47 -20.61
N PRO A 129 -0.93 -11.43 -21.56
CA PRO A 129 -1.65 -11.53 -22.85
C PRO A 129 -3.03 -12.22 -22.69
N PRO A 130 -4.02 -11.96 -23.59
CA PRO A 130 -4.01 -11.03 -24.72
C PRO A 130 -4.19 -9.56 -24.30
N LYS A 131 -3.76 -8.61 -25.16
CA LYS A 131 -4.02 -7.17 -24.97
C LYS A 131 -5.52 -6.92 -25.11
N ILE A 132 -6.22 -6.77 -24.00
CA ILE A 132 -7.64 -6.39 -24.02
C ILE A 132 -7.71 -4.87 -24.05
N LYS A 133 -8.42 -4.29 -25.03
CA LYS A 133 -8.67 -2.84 -25.11
C LYS A 133 -9.28 -2.37 -23.77
N SER A 134 -8.64 -1.41 -23.12
CA SER A 134 -9.15 -0.84 -21.87
C SER A 134 -10.45 -0.09 -22.18
N HIS A 135 -11.52 -0.48 -21.50
CA HIS A 135 -12.83 0.18 -21.56
C HIS A 135 -13.08 0.94 -20.27
N LEU A 136 -13.95 1.94 -20.32
CA LEU A 136 -14.28 2.81 -19.18
C LEU A 136 -14.64 2.01 -17.91
N GLY A 137 -15.45 0.96 -18.05
CA GLY A 137 -15.84 0.07 -16.94
C GLY A 137 -14.66 -0.54 -16.19
N ARG A 138 -13.65 -1.08 -16.89
CA ARG A 138 -12.42 -1.60 -16.26
C ARG A 138 -11.65 -0.53 -15.50
N THR A 139 -11.55 0.67 -16.06
CA THR A 139 -10.90 1.78 -15.36
C THR A 139 -11.68 2.12 -14.09
N VAL A 140 -13.01 2.21 -14.16
CA VAL A 140 -13.86 2.47 -12.98
C VAL A 140 -13.72 1.37 -11.92
N ILE A 141 -13.75 0.09 -12.31
CA ILE A 141 -13.54 -1.05 -11.40
C ILE A 141 -12.15 -0.96 -10.76
N THR A 142 -11.11 -0.69 -11.56
CA THR A 142 -9.74 -0.50 -11.05
C THR A 142 -9.71 0.61 -10.00
N MET A 143 -10.29 1.78 -10.28
CA MET A 143 -10.29 2.88 -9.33
C MET A 143 -11.03 2.53 -8.05
N TRP A 144 -12.11 1.74 -8.11
CA TRP A 144 -12.78 1.25 -6.91
C TRP A 144 -11.92 0.27 -6.10
N ILE A 145 -11.26 -0.70 -6.75
CA ILE A 145 -10.31 -1.61 -6.10
C ILE A 145 -9.22 -0.81 -5.36
N LEU A 146 -8.64 0.19 -6.04
CA LEU A 146 -7.60 1.05 -5.47
C LEU A 146 -8.12 1.90 -4.30
N ARG A 147 -9.33 2.47 -4.42
CA ARG A 147 -9.97 3.23 -3.33
C ARG A 147 -10.23 2.36 -2.10
N MET A 148 -10.70 1.12 -2.31
CA MET A 148 -10.87 0.16 -1.22
C MET A 148 -9.52 -0.19 -0.58
N GLY A 149 -8.46 -0.38 -1.36
CA GLY A 149 -7.12 -0.64 -0.84
C GLY A 149 -6.60 0.49 0.04
N VAL A 150 -6.70 1.74 -0.43
CA VAL A 150 -6.35 2.92 0.37
C VAL A 150 -7.20 2.98 1.64
N ALA A 151 -8.53 2.84 1.53
CA ALA A 151 -9.41 2.96 2.67
C ALA A 151 -9.16 1.88 3.74
N LEU A 152 -8.96 0.63 3.33
CA LEU A 152 -8.68 -0.47 4.26
C LEU A 152 -7.33 -0.28 4.94
N THR A 153 -6.28 0.09 4.18
CA THR A 153 -4.95 0.37 4.73
C THR A 153 -4.98 1.49 5.75
N PHE A 154 -5.53 2.65 5.39
CA PHE A 154 -5.62 3.78 6.31
C PHE A 154 -6.53 3.49 7.52
N THR A 155 -7.59 2.69 7.34
CA THR A 155 -8.42 2.24 8.48
C THR A 155 -7.62 1.34 9.42
N GLY A 156 -6.89 0.35 8.88
CA GLY A 156 -6.04 -0.55 9.67
C GLY A 156 -4.99 0.23 10.46
N LEU A 157 -4.24 1.10 9.79
CA LEU A 157 -3.20 1.93 10.41
C LEU A 157 -3.79 2.85 11.48
N GLY A 158 -4.95 3.45 11.20
CA GLY A 158 -5.63 4.32 12.15
C GLY A 158 -6.10 3.58 13.40
N LEU A 159 -6.66 2.37 13.23
CA LEU A 159 -7.08 1.53 14.36
C LEU A 159 -5.89 1.05 15.20
N VAL A 160 -4.80 0.63 14.58
CA VAL A 160 -3.58 0.23 15.31
C VAL A 160 -2.99 1.42 16.07
N ALA A 161 -2.89 2.60 15.45
CA ALA A 161 -2.44 3.81 16.14
C ALA A 161 -3.32 4.15 17.35
N LEU A 162 -4.64 4.11 17.20
CA LEU A 162 -5.57 4.35 18.32
C LEU A 162 -5.41 3.30 19.43
N MET A 163 -5.32 2.01 19.09
CA MET A 163 -5.13 0.95 20.09
C MET A 163 -3.82 1.10 20.84
N GLN A 164 -2.72 1.34 20.14
CA GLN A 164 -1.41 1.51 20.77
C GLN A 164 -1.30 2.82 21.56
N SER A 165 -2.06 3.86 21.20
CA SER A 165 -2.17 5.07 22.03
C SER A 165 -2.82 4.80 23.39
N VAL A 166 -3.75 3.85 23.46
CA VAL A 166 -4.42 3.47 24.71
C VAL A 166 -3.55 2.51 25.52
N LYS A 167 -2.94 1.51 24.88
CA LYS A 167 -2.12 0.47 25.53
C LYS A 167 -0.68 0.92 25.87
N SER A 168 -0.25 2.10 25.43
CA SER A 168 1.16 2.51 25.42
C SER A 168 2.05 1.52 24.65
N GLY A 169 1.64 1.21 23.41
CA GLY A 169 2.34 0.27 22.54
C GLY A 169 3.61 0.83 21.89
N PRO A 170 4.33 0.02 21.09
CA PRO A 170 5.62 0.37 20.50
C PRO A 170 5.60 1.66 19.66
N LEU A 171 4.49 1.98 18.99
CA LEU A 171 4.38 3.20 18.18
C LEU A 171 4.48 4.48 19.00
N VAL A 172 4.21 4.47 20.31
CA VAL A 172 4.41 5.64 21.18
C VAL A 172 5.90 6.00 21.23
N GLY A 173 6.78 5.00 21.36
CA GLY A 173 8.23 5.18 21.32
C GLY A 173 8.73 5.68 19.96
N VAL A 174 8.09 5.24 18.87
CA VAL A 174 8.38 5.77 17.52
C VAL A 174 8.04 7.26 17.44
N VAL A 175 6.88 7.69 17.94
CA VAL A 175 6.49 9.11 17.97
C VAL A 175 7.49 9.95 18.78
N GLN A 176 7.93 9.45 19.93
CA GLN A 176 8.96 10.11 20.74
C GLN A 176 10.30 10.22 19.99
N THR A 177 10.71 9.15 19.33
CA THR A 177 11.95 9.11 18.53
C THR A 177 11.88 10.10 17.38
N VAL A 178 10.77 10.13 16.65
CA VAL A 178 10.55 11.10 15.56
C VAL A 178 10.59 12.53 16.10
N SER A 179 9.91 12.81 17.21
CA SER A 179 9.94 14.16 17.79
C SER A 179 11.32 14.59 18.25
N SER A 180 12.07 13.73 18.93
CA SER A 180 13.41 14.07 19.40
C SER A 180 14.38 14.36 18.25
N GLN A 181 14.28 13.63 17.13
CA GLN A 181 15.13 13.85 15.96
C GLN A 181 14.76 15.11 15.16
N PHE A 182 13.46 15.42 15.00
CA PHE A 182 13.02 16.52 14.13
C PHE A 182 12.66 17.82 14.87
N ALA A 183 12.07 17.73 16.06
CA ALA A 183 11.63 18.88 16.85
C ALA A 183 12.64 19.31 17.92
N GLY A 184 13.71 18.52 18.12
CA GLY A 184 14.78 18.82 19.08
C GLY A 184 14.34 18.75 20.56
N GLY A 185 13.17 18.17 20.83
CA GLY A 185 12.61 18.03 22.17
C GLY A 185 12.05 16.63 22.41
N GLU A 186 12.25 16.12 23.62
CA GLU A 186 11.68 14.86 24.08
C GLU A 186 10.20 15.07 24.42
N LEU A 187 9.31 14.30 23.77
CA LEU A 187 7.89 14.28 24.14
C LEU A 187 7.69 13.40 25.36
N SER A 188 6.89 13.89 26.31
CA SER A 188 6.38 13.03 27.38
C SER A 188 5.55 11.89 26.78
N ASP A 189 5.50 10.76 27.48
CA ASP A 189 4.69 9.60 27.09
C ASP A 189 3.22 9.99 26.86
N GLU A 190 2.65 10.81 27.75
CA GLU A 190 1.29 11.32 27.63
C GLU A 190 1.06 12.11 26.34
N LEU A 191 1.96 13.03 26.00
CA LEU A 191 1.87 13.81 24.76
C LEU A 191 2.05 12.92 23.53
N ALA A 192 2.99 11.97 23.57
CA ALA A 192 3.21 11.03 22.48
C ALA A 192 1.97 10.16 22.21
N ARG A 193 1.26 9.74 23.26
CA ARG A 193 -0.02 9.02 23.14
C ARG A 193 -1.13 9.87 22.54
N ILE A 194 -1.25 11.14 22.96
CA ILE A 194 -2.23 12.08 22.38
C ILE A 194 -1.94 12.31 20.89
N VAL A 195 -0.66 12.50 20.54
CA VAL A 195 -0.23 12.66 19.14
C VAL A 195 -0.53 11.40 18.33
N LEU A 196 -0.23 10.21 18.87
CA LEU A 196 -0.52 8.95 18.19
C LEU A 196 -2.03 8.74 17.98
N ALA A 197 -2.86 9.09 18.96
CA ALA A 197 -4.31 9.05 18.83
C ALA A 197 -4.81 10.02 17.74
N ALA A 198 -4.23 11.23 17.67
CA ALA A 198 -4.54 12.20 16.63
C ALA A 198 -4.15 11.70 15.24
N ILE A 199 -2.96 11.08 15.09
CA ILE A 199 -2.54 10.40 13.86
C ILE A 199 -3.57 9.35 13.47
N GLY A 200 -3.97 8.48 14.40
CA GLY A 200 -4.98 7.45 14.13
C GLY A 200 -6.33 8.02 13.67
N GLY A 201 -6.76 9.14 14.25
CA GLY A 201 -7.94 9.87 13.79
C GLY A 201 -7.82 10.44 12.38
N VAL A 202 -6.65 10.98 12.02
CA VAL A 202 -6.35 11.47 10.66
C VAL A 202 -6.39 10.33 9.65
N GLU A 203 -5.76 9.19 9.95
CA GLU A 203 -5.75 8.00 9.09
C GLU A 203 -7.19 7.53 8.76
N ILE A 204 -8.04 7.40 9.78
CA ILE A 204 -9.46 7.01 9.59
C ILE A 204 -10.22 8.06 8.77
N ALA A 205 -10.01 9.35 9.04
CA ALA A 205 -10.66 10.42 8.28
C ALA A 205 -10.26 10.40 6.80
N LEU A 206 -8.99 10.12 6.49
CA LEU A 206 -8.49 9.94 5.13
C LEU A 206 -9.13 8.73 4.45
N ALA A 207 -9.25 7.60 5.14
CA ALA A 207 -9.93 6.41 4.63
C ALA A 207 -11.37 6.70 4.19
N PHE A 208 -12.15 7.34 5.06
CA PHE A 208 -13.53 7.74 4.74
C PHE A 208 -13.58 8.75 3.60
N ASN A 209 -12.68 9.73 3.58
CA ASN A 209 -12.68 10.74 2.53
C ASN A 209 -12.40 10.13 1.16
N VAL A 210 -11.44 9.20 1.06
CA VAL A 210 -11.10 8.53 -0.20
C VAL A 210 -12.30 7.77 -0.76
N LEU A 211 -13.19 7.22 0.08
CA LEU A 211 -14.42 6.54 -0.35
C LEU A 211 -15.55 7.52 -0.69
N ALA A 212 -15.78 8.53 0.15
CA ALA A 212 -16.91 9.43 0.03
C ALA A 212 -16.70 10.55 -1.00
N SER A 213 -15.46 11.04 -1.15
CA SER A 213 -15.14 12.22 -1.93
C SER A 213 -14.24 11.92 -3.13
N ARG A 214 -14.32 12.82 -4.11
CA ARG A 214 -13.43 12.88 -5.28
C ARG A 214 -12.57 14.16 -5.23
N SER A 215 -12.45 14.76 -4.05
CA SER A 215 -11.72 16.00 -3.82
C SER A 215 -10.24 15.82 -4.18
N LYS A 216 -9.80 16.52 -5.25
CA LYS A 216 -8.41 16.48 -5.71
C LYS A 216 -7.42 16.96 -4.63
N PRO A 217 -7.68 18.07 -3.91
CA PRO A 217 -6.83 18.47 -2.80
C PRO A 217 -6.71 17.41 -1.71
N MET A 218 -7.81 16.72 -1.39
CA MET A 218 -7.75 15.69 -0.34
C MET A 218 -6.97 14.46 -0.81
N LEU A 219 -7.14 14.02 -2.06
CA LEU A 219 -6.32 12.93 -2.62
C LEU A 219 -4.84 13.29 -2.69
N ALA A 220 -4.51 14.55 -2.99
CA ALA A 220 -3.14 15.05 -2.94
C ALA A 220 -2.59 15.03 -1.50
N PHE A 221 -3.39 15.44 -0.52
CA PHE A 221 -3.03 15.35 0.89
C PHE A 221 -2.85 13.89 1.34
N THR A 222 -3.74 12.97 0.97
CA THR A 222 -3.60 11.53 1.24
C THR A 222 -2.32 10.96 0.61
N ALA A 223 -1.97 11.37 -0.62
CA ALA A 223 -0.73 10.95 -1.26
C ALA A 223 0.51 11.41 -0.48
N LEU A 224 0.55 12.69 -0.11
CA LEU A 224 1.65 13.27 0.68
C LEU A 224 1.76 12.58 2.05
N TRP A 225 0.62 12.37 2.71
CA TRP A 225 0.56 11.68 3.99
C TRP A 225 1.08 10.25 3.88
N GLY A 226 0.61 9.47 2.90
CA GLY A 226 1.09 8.09 2.68
C GLY A 226 2.59 8.01 2.37
N PHE A 227 3.15 8.95 1.60
CA PHE A 227 4.60 9.02 1.41
C PHE A 227 5.35 9.40 2.69
N ALA A 228 4.81 10.31 3.49
CA ALA A 228 5.41 10.69 4.77
C ALA A 228 5.41 9.52 5.75
N SER A 229 4.29 8.79 5.88
CA SER A 229 4.18 7.58 6.71
C SER A 229 5.13 6.47 6.25
N ALA A 230 5.28 6.28 4.93
CA ALA A 230 6.24 5.35 4.37
C ALA A 230 7.69 5.76 4.70
N ALA A 231 8.05 7.03 4.52
CA ALA A 231 9.40 7.54 4.81
C ALA A 231 9.71 7.53 6.31
N ALA A 232 8.71 7.67 7.18
CA ALA A 232 8.87 7.67 8.63
C ALA A 232 9.47 6.35 9.17
N GLN A 233 9.39 5.25 8.42
CA GLN A 233 10.02 3.97 8.80
C GLN A 233 11.54 4.06 8.92
N MET A 234 12.18 4.98 8.18
CA MET A 234 13.62 5.21 8.25
C MET A 234 14.04 5.97 9.52
N VAL A 235 13.10 6.53 10.28
CA VAL A 235 13.42 7.33 11.47
C VAL A 235 13.88 6.47 12.65
N PRO A 236 13.14 5.42 13.07
CA PRO A 236 13.62 4.52 14.11
C PRO A 236 14.71 3.55 13.64
N LEU A 237 14.69 3.15 12.36
CA LEU A 237 15.56 2.08 11.83
C LEU A 237 16.75 2.59 11.00
N GLY A 238 16.85 3.89 10.74
CA GLY A 238 17.83 4.45 9.81
C GLY A 238 17.69 3.87 8.40
N PHE A 239 18.81 3.53 7.77
CA PHE A 239 18.82 2.89 6.45
C PHE A 239 18.22 1.47 6.45
N ALA A 240 18.17 0.79 7.60
CA ALA A 240 17.51 -0.51 7.68
C ALA A 240 15.99 -0.38 7.46
N GLY A 241 15.38 0.77 7.73
CA GLY A 241 13.95 1.00 7.43
C GLY A 241 13.63 1.25 5.96
N PHE A 242 14.64 1.38 5.09
CA PHE A 242 14.44 1.74 3.68
C PHE A 242 13.64 0.70 2.88
N PRO A 243 13.88 -0.63 3.02
CA PRO A 243 13.05 -1.63 2.34
C PRO A 243 11.58 -1.54 2.72
N GLU A 244 11.27 -1.36 4.02
CA GLU A 244 9.90 -1.19 4.48
C GLU A 244 9.27 0.09 3.88
N SER A 245 10.01 1.20 3.83
CA SER A 245 9.56 2.43 3.14
C SER A 245 9.20 2.18 1.68
N LEU A 246 9.96 1.33 0.97
CA LEU A 246 9.66 0.97 -0.43
C LEU A 246 8.40 0.10 -0.53
N VAL A 247 8.18 -0.85 0.37
CA VAL A 247 6.94 -1.65 0.40
C VAL A 247 5.72 -0.76 0.65
N ARG A 248 5.87 0.20 1.59
CA ARG A 248 4.85 1.20 1.95
C ARG A 248 4.68 2.29 0.90
N PHE A 249 5.51 2.35 -0.13
CA PHE A 249 5.42 3.38 -1.17
C PHE A 249 4.04 3.45 -1.83
N ALA A 250 3.28 2.35 -1.90
CA ALA A 250 1.93 2.38 -2.43
C ALA A 250 0.92 3.17 -1.59
N GLU A 251 1.17 3.35 -0.29
CA GLU A 251 0.33 4.15 0.60
C GLU A 251 0.20 5.59 0.07
N GLY A 252 1.28 6.14 -0.52
CA GLY A 252 1.23 7.41 -1.25
C GLY A 252 1.04 7.25 -2.78
N GLY A 253 1.64 6.22 -3.37
CA GLY A 253 1.66 5.99 -4.81
C GLY A 253 0.27 5.71 -5.41
N VAL A 254 -0.59 4.97 -4.72
CA VAL A 254 -1.96 4.67 -5.18
C VAL A 254 -2.88 5.91 -5.10
N PRO A 255 -2.87 6.72 -4.02
CA PRO A 255 -3.53 8.02 -4.03
C PRO A 255 -3.09 8.93 -5.19
N VAL A 256 -1.80 8.92 -5.58
CA VAL A 256 -1.35 9.63 -6.80
C VAL A 256 -2.03 9.08 -8.05
N VAL A 257 -2.19 7.75 -8.19
CA VAL A 257 -2.93 7.15 -9.31
C VAL A 257 -4.38 7.63 -9.34
N LEU A 258 -5.05 7.66 -8.18
CA LEU A 258 -6.42 8.16 -8.04
C LEU A 258 -6.50 9.66 -8.40
N LEU A 259 -5.56 10.47 -7.91
CA LEU A 259 -5.46 11.89 -8.23
C LEU A 259 -5.30 12.12 -9.73
N LEU A 260 -4.40 11.39 -10.39
CA LEU A 260 -4.20 11.46 -11.83
C LEU A 260 -5.46 11.08 -12.60
N TYR A 261 -6.20 10.06 -12.15
CA TYR A 261 -7.49 9.70 -12.74
C TYR A 261 -8.51 10.85 -12.65
N PHE A 262 -8.71 11.44 -11.47
CA PHE A 262 -9.67 12.53 -11.28
C PHE A 262 -9.24 13.85 -11.94
N CYS A 263 -7.93 14.07 -12.11
CA CYS A 263 -7.41 15.25 -12.81
C CYS A 263 -7.48 15.12 -14.34
N LEU A 264 -7.20 13.93 -14.89
CA LEU A 264 -6.99 13.76 -16.33
C LEU A 264 -8.16 13.11 -17.06
N SER A 265 -8.95 12.25 -16.41
CA SER A 265 -9.94 11.41 -17.10
C SER A 265 -11.37 11.97 -17.07
N ILE A 266 -11.72 12.84 -16.11
CA ILE A 266 -13.05 13.44 -16.02
C ILE A 266 -12.99 14.88 -16.56
N LYS A 267 -13.45 15.10 -17.79
CA LYS A 267 -14.01 16.41 -18.14
C LYS A 267 -15.46 16.38 -17.73
N GLU A 268 -15.82 17.20 -16.76
CA GLU A 268 -17.22 17.60 -16.59
C GLU A 268 -17.62 18.24 -17.91
N PHE A 269 -18.47 17.57 -18.69
CA PHE A 269 -19.11 18.25 -19.79
C PHE A 269 -19.94 19.37 -19.15
N PRO A 270 -19.77 20.64 -19.56
CA PRO A 270 -20.65 21.68 -19.07
C PRO A 270 -22.09 21.22 -19.34
N PRO A 271 -23.02 21.40 -18.38
CA PRO A 271 -24.40 21.02 -18.59
C PRO A 271 -24.90 21.68 -19.89
N GLU A 272 -25.25 20.86 -20.87
CA GLU A 272 -25.82 21.35 -22.12
C GLU A 272 -27.24 21.80 -21.78
N VAL A 273 -27.50 23.11 -21.88
CA VAL A 273 -28.86 23.63 -21.73
C VAL A 273 -29.65 23.12 -22.92
N VAL A 274 -30.41 22.05 -22.72
CA VAL A 274 -31.36 21.57 -23.72
C VAL A 274 -32.43 22.65 -23.84
N ALA A 275 -32.45 23.35 -24.96
CA ALA A 275 -33.55 24.26 -25.26
C ALA A 275 -34.84 23.43 -25.36
N GLU A 276 -35.81 23.71 -24.49
CA GLU A 276 -37.16 23.18 -24.61
C GLU A 276 -37.76 23.74 -25.92
N ASN A 277 -38.05 22.85 -26.87
CA ASN A 277 -38.81 23.14 -28.09
C ASN A 277 -40.24 22.65 -27.93
#